data_AF-A0A9P7FQF5-F1
#
_entry.id   AF-A0A9P7FQF5-F1
#
_cell.length_a   1.000
_cell.length_b   1.000
_cell.length_c   1.000
_cell.angle_alpha   90.00
_cell.angle_beta   90.00
_cell.angle_gamma   90.00
#
_symmetry.space_group_name_H-M   'P 1'
#
loop_
_entity.id
_entity.type
_entity.pdbx_description
1 polymer ?
#
loop_
_entity_poly.entity_id
_entity_poly.type
_entity_poly.pdbx_seq_one_letter_code
_entity_poly.pdbx_strand_id
1 'polypeptide(L)'
;MGMLRHELDPSHKKHDQNGPLFTIVREYFDGDEETVTRSKDKLHIDQGINLFETKILDHFHPYFAPLKSLVREWWKTLVHAYKFRGNEYYHIHDHIIRLLETAISRLEEDPTSWAQKEDTDREVERRATLRENTRQELHKLRTGSAPL
;
A
#
# COMPACT_ATOMS: atom_id res chain seq x y z
N MET A 1 -2.06 22.93 -0.13
CA MET A 1 -3.17 22.08 0.33
C MET A 1 -3.07 20.76 -0.41
N GLY A 2 -2.80 19.66 0.28
CA GLY A 2 -2.74 18.34 -0.35
C GLY A 2 -4.14 17.95 -0.81
N MET A 3 -4.31 17.63 -2.09
CA MET A 3 -5.55 17.00 -2.57
C MET A 3 -5.72 15.68 -1.81
N LEU A 4 -6.68 15.64 -0.89
CA LEU A 4 -7.16 14.40 -0.30
C LEU A 4 -7.53 13.47 -1.46
N ARG A 5 -7.10 12.20 -1.36
CA ARG A 5 -7.56 11.18 -2.29
C ARG A 5 -9.08 11.19 -2.24
N HIS A 6 -9.76 11.10 -3.40
CA HIS A 6 -11.22 11.19 -3.47
C HIS A 6 -11.94 10.19 -2.53
N GLU A 7 -11.29 9.07 -2.23
CA GLU A 7 -11.76 8.02 -1.30
C GLU A 7 -11.66 8.39 0.18
N LEU A 8 -10.90 9.44 0.49
CA LEU A 8 -10.66 9.99 1.81
C LEU A 8 -11.31 11.36 1.99
N ASP A 9 -12.06 11.84 1.00
CA ASP A 9 -12.81 13.10 1.09
C ASP A 9 -14.07 12.87 1.96
N PRO A 10 -14.14 13.47 3.17
CA PRO A 10 -15.27 13.30 4.08
C PRO A 10 -16.57 13.92 3.53
N SER A 11 -16.50 14.78 2.51
CA SER A 11 -17.67 15.32 1.82
C SER A 11 -18.24 14.35 0.78
N HIS A 12 -17.44 13.36 0.34
CA HIS A 12 -17.87 12.25 -0.50
C HIS A 12 -18.60 11.20 0.34
N LYS A 13 -19.79 11.59 0.81
CA LYS A 13 -20.74 10.76 1.55
C LYS A 13 -21.35 9.66 0.66
N LYS A 14 -20.54 8.70 0.20
CA LYS A 14 -21.00 7.30 0.14
C LYS A 14 -20.90 6.74 1.56
N HIS A 15 -21.82 7.20 2.42
CA HIS A 15 -21.98 6.68 3.77
C HIS A 15 -22.14 5.15 3.70
N ASP A 16 -21.41 4.45 4.57
CA ASP A 16 -21.47 3.02 4.93
C ASP A 16 -20.38 2.09 4.34
N GLN A 17 -20.03 2.16 3.04
CA GLN A 17 -19.12 1.15 2.46
C GLN A 17 -17.63 1.31 2.84
N ASN A 18 -17.19 2.54 3.17
CA ASN A 18 -15.77 2.83 3.44
C ASN A 18 -15.42 2.87 4.94
N GLY A 19 -16.39 2.64 5.83
CA GLY A 19 -16.17 2.62 7.29
C GLY A 19 -15.06 1.64 7.74
N PRO A 20 -15.02 0.40 7.20
CA PRO A 20 -13.94 -0.53 7.48
C PRO A 20 -12.57 -0.02 7.01
N LEU A 21 -12.50 0.55 5.81
CA LEU A 21 -11.23 1.07 5.25
C LEU A 21 -10.73 2.27 6.06
N PHE A 22 -11.60 3.21 6.42
CA PHE A 22 -11.25 4.34 7.29
C PHE A 22 -10.72 3.87 8.64
N THR A 23 -11.37 2.86 9.22
CA THR A 23 -10.94 2.26 10.49
C THR A 23 -9.54 1.65 10.36
N ILE A 24 -9.27 0.89 9.29
CA ILE A 24 -7.96 0.28 9.02
C ILE A 24 -6.88 1.34 8.81
N VAL A 25 -7.16 2.36 8.00
CA VAL A 25 -6.23 3.47 7.74
C VAL A 25 -5.87 4.15 9.05
N ARG A 26 -6.86 4.49 9.87
CA ARG A 26 -6.63 5.10 11.18
C ARG A 26 -5.89 4.16 12.14
N GLU A 27 -6.23 2.87 12.18
CA GLU A 27 -5.65 1.95 13.15
C GLU A 27 -4.19 1.56 12.83
N TYR A 28 -3.82 1.47 11.55
CA TYR A 28 -2.53 0.91 11.15
C TYR A 28 -1.58 1.90 10.49
N PHE A 29 -2.06 3.07 10.02
CA PHE A 29 -1.28 4.00 9.20
C PHE A 29 -1.31 5.45 9.70
N ASP A 30 -2.50 6.03 9.93
CA ASP A 30 -2.70 7.48 10.10
C ASP A 30 -3.23 7.90 11.50
N GLY A 31 -3.40 6.94 12.42
CA GLY A 31 -3.81 7.24 13.80
C GLY A 31 -2.69 7.87 14.62
N ASP A 32 -3.02 8.25 15.86
CA ASP A 32 -2.00 8.63 16.83
C ASP A 32 -1.02 7.48 17.13
N GLU A 33 0.17 7.84 17.63
CA GLU A 33 1.26 6.90 17.90
C GLU A 33 0.83 5.72 18.78
N GLU A 34 0.02 5.98 19.82
CA GLU A 34 -0.50 4.95 20.71
C GLU A 34 -1.39 3.96 19.95
N THR A 35 -2.33 4.47 19.15
CA THR A 35 -3.27 3.69 18.36
C THR A 35 -2.56 2.81 17.34
N VAL A 36 -1.60 3.39 16.61
CA VAL A 36 -0.82 2.67 15.59
C VAL A 36 0.07 1.61 16.22
N THR A 37 0.75 1.93 17.33
CA THR A 37 1.62 0.99 18.05
C THR A 37 0.82 -0.20 18.56
N ARG A 38 -0.28 0.06 19.29
CA ARG A 38 -1.14 -1.00 19.84
C ARG A 38 -1.73 -1.91 18.76
N SER A 39 -2.10 -1.36 17.60
CA SER A 39 -2.66 -2.15 16.51
C SER A 39 -1.58 -2.99 15.80
N LYS A 40 -0.38 -2.44 15.61
CA LYS A 40 0.76 -3.17 15.02
C LYS A 40 1.28 -4.27 15.94
N ASP A 41 1.32 -4.06 17.25
CA ASP A 41 1.72 -5.10 18.22
C ASP A 41 0.82 -6.34 18.12
N LYS A 42 -0.49 -6.15 17.94
CA LYS A 42 -1.43 -7.25 17.72
C LYS A 42 -1.15 -8.03 16.44
N LEU A 43 -0.63 -7.37 15.40
CA LEU A 43 -0.23 -8.06 14.17
C LEU A 43 1.06 -8.89 14.36
N HIS A 44 1.91 -8.57 15.33
CA HIS A 44 3.19 -9.25 15.54
C HIS A 44 3.12 -10.48 16.49
N ILE A 45 2.07 -10.60 17.32
CA ILE A 45 1.88 -11.71 18.28
C ILE A 45 1.20 -12.91 17.59
N ASP A 46 1.25 -14.13 18.15
CA ASP A 46 0.98 -15.45 17.52
C ASP A 46 -0.37 -15.66 16.76
N GLN A 47 -1.31 -14.71 16.79
CA GLN A 47 -2.50 -14.68 15.89
C GLN A 47 -2.34 -13.73 14.69
N GLY A 48 -1.14 -13.18 14.51
CA GLY A 48 -0.84 -12.03 13.66
C GLY A 48 -1.11 -12.23 12.19
N ILE A 49 -0.95 -13.46 11.68
CA ILE A 49 -1.21 -13.74 10.26
C ILE A 49 -2.70 -13.68 9.94
N ASN A 50 -3.58 -14.25 10.76
CA ASN A 50 -5.03 -14.20 10.51
C ASN A 50 -5.57 -12.77 10.61
N LEU A 51 -5.04 -12.00 11.56
CA LEU A 51 -5.38 -10.58 11.67
C LEU A 51 -4.86 -9.78 10.47
N PHE A 52 -3.65 -10.10 9.99
CA PHE A 52 -3.09 -9.47 8.79
C PHE A 52 -3.91 -9.77 7.53
N GLU A 53 -4.32 -11.04 7.32
CA GLU A 53 -5.20 -11.41 6.20
C GLU A 53 -6.50 -10.60 6.24
N THR A 54 -7.21 -10.64 7.38
CA THR A 54 -8.56 -10.08 7.50
C THR A 54 -8.60 -8.55 7.60
N LYS A 55 -7.56 -7.93 8.17
CA LYS A 55 -7.52 -6.47 8.35
C LYS A 55 -6.78 -5.73 7.25
N ILE A 56 -5.85 -6.38 6.56
CA ILE A 56 -5.01 -5.74 5.55
C ILE A 56 -5.30 -6.34 4.18
N LEU A 57 -5.11 -7.64 3.98
CA LEU A 57 -5.18 -8.24 2.65
C LEU A 57 -6.61 -8.33 2.08
N ASP A 58 -7.63 -8.54 2.90
CA ASP A 58 -9.04 -8.57 2.45
C ASP A 58 -9.52 -7.23 1.90
N HIS A 59 -8.87 -6.14 2.31
CA HIS A 59 -9.20 -4.78 1.88
C HIS A 59 -8.35 -4.28 0.71
N PHE A 60 -7.49 -5.12 0.13
CA PHE A 60 -6.81 -4.79 -1.11
C PHE A 60 -7.82 -4.65 -2.24
N HIS A 61 -7.71 -3.56 -3.01
CA HIS A 61 -8.47 -3.40 -4.24
C HIS A 61 -8.24 -4.61 -5.16
N PRO A 62 -9.27 -5.13 -5.86
CA PRO A 62 -9.14 -6.29 -6.75
C PRO A 62 -7.99 -6.19 -7.76
N TYR A 63 -7.71 -4.98 -8.25
CA TYR A 63 -6.54 -4.65 -9.06
C TYR A 63 -5.21 -5.18 -8.49
N PHE A 64 -5.04 -5.15 -7.17
CA PHE A 64 -3.85 -5.63 -6.48
C PHE A 64 -3.97 -7.08 -5.97
N ALA A 65 -5.03 -7.82 -6.31
CA ALA A 65 -5.20 -9.19 -5.88
C ALA A 65 -4.00 -10.11 -6.20
N PRO A 66 -3.35 -10.01 -7.37
CA PRO A 66 -2.15 -10.80 -7.67
C PRO A 66 -1.00 -10.56 -6.67
N LEU A 67 -0.91 -9.35 -6.10
CA LEU A 67 0.14 -8.97 -5.14
C LEU A 67 -0.13 -9.45 -3.71
N LYS A 68 -1.31 -9.97 -3.39
CA LYS A 68 -1.61 -10.44 -2.02
C LYS A 68 -0.61 -11.50 -1.56
N SER A 69 -0.18 -12.38 -2.46
CA SER A 69 0.80 -13.43 -2.15
C SER A 69 2.16 -12.84 -1.78
N LEU A 70 2.65 -11.87 -2.56
CA LEU A 70 3.87 -11.11 -2.30
C LEU A 70 3.80 -10.43 -0.94
N VAL A 71 2.73 -9.68 -0.67
CA VAL A 71 2.59 -8.89 0.56
C VAL A 71 2.50 -9.79 1.80
N ARG A 72 1.85 -10.95 1.68
CA ARG A 72 1.81 -11.97 2.75
C ARG A 72 3.20 -12.50 3.10
N GLU A 73 3.97 -12.89 2.10
CA GLU A 73 5.31 -13.44 2.32
C GLU A 73 6.30 -12.36 2.79
N TRP A 74 6.16 -11.13 2.31
CA TRP A 74 6.88 -9.98 2.85
C TRP A 74 6.62 -9.79 4.34
N TRP A 75 5.34 -9.78 4.74
CA TRP A 75 4.93 -9.64 6.13
C TRP A 75 5.52 -10.74 7.02
N LYS A 76 5.41 -12.01 6.60
CA LYS A 76 6.01 -13.14 7.31
C LYS A 76 7.51 -12.93 7.48
N THR A 77 8.22 -12.50 6.44
CA THR A 77 9.66 -12.26 6.49
C THR A 77 10.01 -11.19 7.52
N LEU A 78 9.26 -10.08 7.56
CA LEU A 78 9.45 -9.03 8.56
C LEU A 78 9.20 -9.53 9.99
N VAL A 79 8.14 -10.30 10.21
CA VAL A 79 7.84 -10.87 11.54
C VAL A 79 8.95 -11.82 11.99
N HIS A 80 9.46 -12.67 11.10
CA HIS A 80 10.58 -13.58 11.42
C HIS A 80 11.85 -12.79 11.73
N ALA A 81 12.22 -11.82 10.89
CA ALA A 81 13.39 -10.99 11.11
C ALA A 81 13.31 -10.23 12.44
N TYR A 82 12.12 -9.72 12.80
CA TYR A 82 11.91 -9.03 14.07
C TYR A 82 11.97 -9.97 15.28
N LYS A 83 11.30 -11.14 15.22
CA LYS A 83 11.23 -12.10 16.33
C LYS A 83 12.57 -12.77 16.61
N PHE A 84 13.28 -13.19 15.56
CA PHE A 84 14.46 -14.05 15.72
C PHE A 84 15.78 -13.30 15.59
N ARG A 85 15.78 -12.06 15.05
CA ARG A 85 16.98 -11.24 14.79
C ARG A 85 18.16 -12.05 14.21
N GLY A 86 17.83 -13.06 13.41
CA GLY A 86 18.76 -14.05 12.87
C GLY A 86 19.30 -13.63 11.51
N ASN A 87 19.68 -14.61 10.68
CA ASN A 87 20.21 -14.38 9.34
C ASN A 87 19.26 -13.53 8.46
N GLU A 88 17.95 -13.70 8.66
CA GLU A 88 16.90 -12.95 7.96
C GLU A 88 16.93 -11.44 8.27
N TYR A 89 17.44 -11.05 9.44
CA TYR A 89 17.57 -9.64 9.81
C TYR A 89 18.74 -8.97 9.07
N TYR A 90 19.85 -9.69 8.89
CA TYR A 90 21.04 -9.18 8.20
C TYR A 90 20.90 -9.22 6.67
N HIS A 91 20.10 -10.16 6.16
CA HIS A 91 19.86 -10.34 4.72
C HIS A 91 18.43 -9.97 4.32
N ILE A 92 17.74 -9.15 5.11
CA ILE A 92 16.35 -8.78 4.85
C ILE A 92 16.17 -8.19 3.46
N HIS A 93 17.11 -7.35 3.04
CA HIS A 93 17.09 -6.73 1.71
C HIS A 93 17.19 -7.76 0.59
N ASP A 94 18.10 -8.74 0.70
CA ASP A 94 18.24 -9.80 -0.30
C ASP A 94 16.98 -10.68 -0.37
N HIS A 95 16.37 -10.97 0.78
CA HIS A 95 15.10 -11.69 0.83
C HIS A 95 13.98 -10.92 0.15
N ILE A 96 13.85 -9.62 0.40
CA ILE A 96 12.81 -8.80 -0.23
C ILE A 96 13.04 -8.67 -1.74
N ILE A 97 14.29 -8.52 -2.19
CA ILE A 97 14.61 -8.46 -3.62
C ILE A 97 14.17 -9.75 -4.32
N ARG A 98 14.56 -10.92 -3.79
CA ARG A 98 14.17 -12.22 -4.38
C ARG A 98 12.66 -12.42 -4.39
N LEU A 99 11.99 -11.95 -3.35
CA LEU A 99 10.54 -11.99 -3.23
C LEU A 99 9.87 -11.18 -4.35
N LEU A 100 10.38 -9.97 -4.62
CA LEU A 100 9.91 -9.10 -5.69
C LEU A 100 10.18 -9.70 -7.07
N GLU A 101 11.39 -10.22 -7.31
CA GLU A 101 11.76 -10.90 -8.56
C GLU A 101 10.81 -12.07 -8.84
N THR A 102 10.55 -12.90 -7.83
CA THR A 102 9.61 -14.03 -7.94
C THR A 102 8.20 -13.55 -8.27
N ALA A 103 7.73 -12.46 -7.67
CA ALA A 103 6.42 -11.91 -7.96
C ALA A 103 6.33 -11.34 -9.38
N ILE A 104 7.39 -10.67 -9.86
CA ILE A 104 7.47 -10.18 -11.24
C ILE A 104 7.39 -11.35 -12.22
N SER A 105 8.21 -12.39 -12.05
CA SER A 105 8.18 -13.57 -12.93
C SER A 105 6.79 -14.23 -12.96
N ARG A 106 6.12 -14.35 -11.81
CA ARG A 106 4.74 -14.88 -11.76
C ARG A 106 3.73 -14.02 -12.50
N LEU A 107 3.88 -12.69 -12.45
CA LEU A 107 3.02 -11.76 -13.17
C LEU A 107 3.27 -11.81 -14.69
N GLU A 108 4.51 -12.07 -15.10
CA GLU A 108 4.89 -12.22 -16.52
C GLU A 108 4.42 -13.56 -17.10
N GLU A 109 4.45 -14.64 -16.31
CA GLU A 109 4.04 -16.00 -16.72
C GLU A 109 2.51 -16.17 -16.88
N ASP A 110 1.70 -15.37 -16.18
CA ASP A 110 0.24 -15.35 -16.34
C ASP A 110 -0.26 -13.97 -16.84
N PRO A 111 -0.24 -13.74 -18.17
CA PRO A 111 -0.79 -12.55 -18.81
C PRO A 111 -2.28 -12.33 -18.54
N THR A 112 -3.02 -13.37 -18.16
CA THR A 112 -4.43 -13.31 -17.78
C THR A 112 -4.62 -12.81 -16.35
N SER A 113 -3.59 -12.84 -15.49
CA SER A 113 -3.60 -12.16 -14.18
C SER A 113 -3.66 -10.63 -14.32
N TRP A 114 -3.33 -10.10 -15.51
CA TRP A 114 -3.54 -8.72 -15.93
C TRP A 114 -4.99 -8.45 -16.37
N ALA A 115 -5.97 -9.17 -15.81
CA ALA A 115 -7.40 -9.09 -16.18
C ALA A 115 -8.03 -7.68 -16.05
N GLN A 116 -7.24 -6.63 -15.83
CA GLN A 116 -7.65 -5.24 -15.93
C GLN A 116 -6.57 -4.42 -16.66
N LYS A 117 -6.34 -4.73 -17.95
CA LYS A 117 -5.54 -3.87 -18.84
C LYS A 117 -6.04 -2.42 -18.78
N GLU A 118 -7.36 -2.25 -18.71
CA GLU A 118 -7.99 -0.93 -18.54
C GLU A 118 -7.62 -0.23 -17.22
N ASP A 119 -7.67 -0.91 -16.07
CA ASP A 119 -7.28 -0.28 -14.81
C ASP A 119 -5.77 -0.02 -14.74
N THR A 120 -4.96 -0.86 -15.39
CA THR A 120 -3.52 -0.63 -15.53
C THR A 120 -3.24 0.59 -16.39
N ASP A 121 -3.86 0.69 -17.56
CA ASP A 121 -3.73 1.82 -18.47
C ASP A 121 -4.22 3.11 -17.80
N ARG A 122 -5.34 3.04 -17.08
CA ARG A 122 -5.88 4.15 -16.28
C ARG A 122 -4.92 4.59 -15.18
N GLU A 123 -4.30 3.67 -14.46
CA GLU A 123 -3.31 3.99 -13.42
C GLU A 123 -2.02 4.58 -14.02
N VAL A 124 -1.58 4.09 -15.18
CA VAL A 124 -0.45 4.66 -15.93
C VAL A 124 -0.74 6.10 -16.33
N GLU A 125 -1.92 6.37 -16.88
CA GLU A 125 -2.36 7.72 -17.24
C GLU A 125 -2.43 8.62 -16.00
N ARG A 126 -3.10 8.17 -14.93
CA ARG A 126 -3.20 8.91 -13.67
C ARG A 126 -1.82 9.30 -13.12
N ARG A 127 -0.85 8.39 -13.17
CA ARG A 127 0.54 8.66 -12.74
C ARG A 127 1.25 9.66 -13.64
N ALA A 128 1.04 9.60 -14.96
CA ALA A 128 1.61 10.57 -15.90
C ALA A 128 1.07 11.97 -15.61
N THR A 129 -0.24 12.12 -15.45
CA THR A 129 -0.88 13.40 -15.10
C THR A 129 -0.37 13.94 -13.76
N LEU A 130 -0.27 13.09 -12.73
CA LEU A 130 0.22 13.52 -11.42
C LEU A 130 1.66 14.04 -11.48
N ARG A 131 2.54 13.36 -12.23
CA ARG A 131 3.94 13.77 -12.42
C ARG A 131 4.02 15.11 -13.12
N GLU A 132 3.23 15.32 -14.17
CA GLU A 132 3.22 16.59 -14.89
C GLU A 132 2.68 17.72 -14.03
N ASN A 133 1.58 17.52 -13.30
CA ASN A 133 1.05 18.51 -12.36
C ASN A 133 2.09 18.88 -11.29
N THR A 134 2.76 17.88 -10.72
CA THR A 134 3.82 18.10 -9.72
C THR A 134 4.97 18.90 -10.32
N ARG A 135 5.37 18.59 -11.56
CA ARG A 135 6.43 19.31 -12.28
C ARG A 135 6.06 20.77 -12.51
N GLN A 136 4.81 21.04 -12.90
CA GLN A 136 4.30 22.39 -13.12
C GLN A 136 4.22 23.19 -11.81
N GLU A 137 3.74 22.60 -10.73
CA GLU A 137 3.69 23.26 -9.42
C GLU A 137 5.10 23.58 -8.89
N LEU A 138 6.04 22.65 -9.01
CA LEU A 138 7.45 22.91 -8.67
C LEU A 138 8.06 24.01 -9.53
N HIS A 139 7.68 24.09 -10.82
CA HIS A 139 8.14 25.16 -11.70
C HIS A 139 7.60 26.53 -11.26
N LYS A 140 6.29 26.63 -10.94
CA LYS A 140 5.65 27.86 -10.44
C LYS A 140 6.27 28.34 -9.13
N LEU A 141 6.52 27.41 -8.19
CA LEU A 141 7.20 27.71 -6.93
C LEU A 141 8.63 28.24 -7.15
N ARG A 142 9.33 27.71 -8.17
CA ARG A 142 10.70 28.12 -8.50
C ARG A 142 10.77 29.46 -9.24
N THR A 143 9.71 29.85 -9.96
CA THR A 143 9.66 31.09 -10.74
C THR A 143 8.89 32.23 -10.06
N GLY A 144 8.31 32.00 -8.87
CA GLY A 144 7.63 33.03 -8.09
C GLY A 144 6.31 33.51 -8.69
N SER A 145 5.76 32.79 -9.67
CA SER A 145 4.48 33.14 -10.28
C SER A 145 3.34 32.58 -9.43
N ALA A 146 2.96 33.31 -8.38
CA ALA A 146 1.71 33.10 -7.68
C ALA A 146 0.56 33.67 -8.53
N PRO A 147 -0.59 32.98 -8.66
CA PRO A 147 -1.73 33.51 -9.39
C PRO A 147 -2.34 34.71 -8.63
N LEU A 148 -2.65 35.77 -9.39
CA LEU A 148 -3.56 36.85 -8.99
C LEU A 148 -5.00 36.34 -8.88
#